data_AF-A0AA42T2L3-F1
#
_entry.id   AF-A0AA42T2L3-F1
#
_cell.length_a   1.000
_cell.length_b   1.000
_cell.length_c   1.000
_cell.angle_alpha   90.00
_cell.angle_beta   90.00
_cell.angle_gamma   90.00
#
_symmetry.space_group_name_H-M   'P 1'
#
loop_
_entity.id
_entity.type
_entity.pdbx_description
1 polymer ?
#
loop_
_entity_poly.entity_id
_entity_poly.type
_entity_poly.pdbx_seq_one_letter_code
_entity_poly.pdbx_strand_id
1 'polypeptide(L)'
;MRTLPLLLALWLPLPALAETIEIPVGQQGDAVAGLPQLGESKRSVLERFGLADEEHPPVGQPPITRWDYRTFSVYFEYDHVVNSVLHHQPRHPTKEQP
;
A
#
# COMPACT_ATOMS: atom_id res chain seq x y z
N MET A 1 -23.79 40.10 -49.62
CA MET A 1 -23.73 40.26 -48.15
C MET A 1 -24.44 39.07 -47.48
N ARG A 2 -23.85 37.87 -47.46
CA ARG A 2 -24.57 36.67 -46.98
C ARG A 2 -23.70 35.48 -46.54
N THR A 3 -22.42 35.71 -46.27
CA THR A 3 -21.47 34.67 -45.76
C THR A 3 -20.90 35.00 -44.38
N LEU A 4 -21.17 36.21 -43.87
CA LEU A 4 -20.73 36.66 -42.55
C LEU A 4 -21.26 35.83 -41.35
N PRO A 5 -22.47 35.24 -41.35
CA PRO A 5 -22.92 34.46 -40.18
C PRO A 5 -22.22 33.10 -40.06
N LEU A 6 -21.62 32.58 -41.15
CA LEU A 6 -20.96 31.27 -41.14
C LEU A 6 -19.59 31.32 -40.45
N LEU A 7 -18.89 32.45 -40.57
CA LEU A 7 -17.58 32.68 -39.93
C LEU A 7 -17.71 32.89 -38.42
N LEU A 8 -18.81 33.49 -37.96
CA LEU A 8 -19.04 33.74 -36.52
C LEU A 8 -19.36 32.45 -35.76
N ALA A 9 -20.04 31.48 -36.38
CA ALA A 9 -20.35 30.19 -35.78
C ALA A 9 -19.11 29.32 -35.53
N LEU A 10 -18.01 29.55 -36.26
CA LEU A 10 -16.77 28.79 -36.14
C LEU A 10 -15.88 29.23 -34.96
N TRP A 11 -16.23 30.35 -34.31
CA TRP A 11 -15.47 30.90 -33.18
C TRP A 11 -16.06 30.55 -31.81
N LEU A 12 -17.12 29.72 -31.74
CA LEU A 12 -17.66 29.29 -30.45
C LEU A 12 -16.70 28.26 -29.81
N PRO A 13 -16.11 28.55 -28.63
CA PRO A 13 -15.31 27.57 -27.91
C PRO A 13 -16.21 26.45 -27.38
N LEU A 14 -15.84 25.20 -27.67
CA LEU A 14 -16.49 24.02 -27.09
C LEU A 14 -16.05 23.88 -25.62
N PRO A 15 -16.97 23.63 -24.67
CA PRO A 15 -16.59 23.32 -23.30
C PRO A 15 -15.82 21.99 -23.25
N ALA A 16 -14.65 21.99 -22.61
CA ALA A 16 -13.90 20.77 -22.32
C ALA A 16 -14.44 20.14 -21.03
N LEU A 17 -14.87 18.87 -21.11
CA LEU A 17 -15.33 18.11 -19.96
C LEU A 17 -14.11 17.35 -19.41
N ALA A 18 -13.67 17.70 -18.20
CA ALA A 18 -12.62 16.98 -17.50
C ALA A 18 -13.26 15.95 -16.55
N GLU A 19 -12.86 14.70 -16.68
CA GLU A 19 -13.24 13.65 -15.74
C GLU A 19 -12.30 13.69 -14.53
N THR A 20 -12.86 13.81 -13.33
CA THR A 20 -12.11 13.65 -12.08
C THR A 20 -12.17 12.19 -11.67
N ILE A 21 -11.04 11.50 -11.82
CA ILE A 21 -10.87 10.14 -11.29
C ILE A 21 -10.37 10.26 -9.86
N GLU A 22 -11.23 9.92 -8.90
CA GLU A 22 -10.82 9.75 -7.50
C GLU A 22 -10.23 8.34 -7.31
N ILE A 23 -8.92 8.28 -7.05
CA ILE A 23 -8.27 7.04 -6.64
C ILE A 23 -8.37 7.00 -5.11
N PRO A 24 -9.19 6.11 -4.52
CA PRO A 24 -9.26 6.01 -3.06
C PRO A 24 -7.88 5.61 -2.53
N VAL A 25 -7.32 6.44 -1.65
CA VAL A 25 -6.14 6.06 -0.88
C VAL A 25 -6.53 4.94 0.09
N GLY A 26 -5.81 3.82 -0.01
CA GLY A 26 -6.24 2.48 0.40
C GLY A 26 -6.82 2.33 1.82
N GLN A 27 -7.77 1.40 1.93
CA GLN A 27 -8.25 0.80 3.18
C GLN A 27 -7.16 -0.12 3.79
N GLN A 28 -5.98 0.42 4.09
CA GLN A 28 -4.86 -0.38 4.60
C GLN A 28 -4.96 -0.68 6.10
N GLY A 29 -5.78 0.08 6.84
CA GLY A 29 -5.94 -0.05 8.29
C GLY A 29 -6.59 -1.35 8.75
N ASP A 30 -7.61 -1.84 8.04
CA ASP A 30 -8.28 -3.10 8.40
C ASP A 30 -7.40 -4.32 8.11
N ALA A 31 -6.57 -4.25 7.06
CA ALA A 31 -5.70 -5.37 6.68
C ALA A 31 -4.67 -5.70 7.78
N VAL A 32 -4.18 -4.69 8.51
CA VAL A 32 -3.17 -4.85 9.58
C VAL A 32 -3.76 -5.22 10.95
N ALA A 33 -5.08 -5.38 11.05
CA ALA A 33 -5.72 -5.81 12.29
C ALA A 33 -5.21 -7.21 12.70
N GLY A 34 -4.55 -7.28 13.86
CA GLY A 34 -4.02 -8.53 14.42
C GLY A 34 -2.53 -8.79 14.18
N LEU A 35 -1.80 -7.87 13.55
CA LEU A 35 -0.33 -7.93 13.49
C LEU A 35 0.31 -7.51 14.83
N PRO A 36 1.59 -7.85 15.06
CA PRO A 36 2.38 -7.25 16.13
C PRO A 36 2.34 -5.73 16.07
N GLN A 37 2.12 -5.09 17.22
CA GLN A 37 1.99 -3.64 17.30
C GLN A 37 3.35 -2.98 17.55
N LEU A 38 3.47 -1.72 17.16
CA LEU A 38 4.63 -0.90 17.46
C LEU A 38 4.95 -0.94 18.97
N GLY A 39 6.21 -1.18 19.30
CA GLY A 39 6.71 -1.25 20.69
C GLY A 39 6.51 -2.58 21.38
N GLU A 40 5.87 -3.56 20.74
CA GLU A 40 5.74 -4.89 21.33
C GLU A 40 7.09 -5.61 21.42
N SER A 41 7.31 -6.39 22.49
CA SER A 41 8.56 -7.13 22.66
C SER A 41 8.66 -8.37 21.76
N LYS A 42 9.87 -8.74 21.33
CA LYS A 42 10.17 -10.02 20.64
C LYS A 42 9.55 -11.22 21.36
N ARG A 43 9.63 -11.25 22.70
CA ARG A 43 9.02 -12.31 23.51
C ARG A 43 7.50 -12.38 23.34
N SER A 44 6.82 -11.23 23.38
CA SER A 44 5.36 -11.16 23.20
C SER A 44 4.94 -11.59 21.79
N VAL A 45 5.72 -11.22 20.77
CA VAL A 45 5.49 -11.69 19.39
C VAL A 45 5.67 -13.20 19.31
N LEU A 46 6.76 -13.74 19.88
CA LEU A 46 7.02 -15.18 19.94
C LEU A 46 5.90 -15.94 20.66
N GLU A 47 5.39 -15.41 21.77
CA GLU A 47 4.30 -16.02 22.54
C GLU A 47 2.98 -16.07 21.77
N ARG A 48 2.67 -15.05 20.96
CA ARG A 48 1.41 -14.98 20.21
C ARG A 48 1.46 -15.69 18.86
N PHE A 49 2.56 -15.56 18.13
CA PHE A 49 2.66 -16.01 16.74
C PHE A 49 3.53 -17.25 16.58
N GLY A 50 4.26 -17.66 17.62
CA GLY A 50 5.23 -18.73 17.54
C GLY A 50 6.53 -18.31 16.86
N LEU A 51 7.37 -19.30 16.56
CA LEU A 51 8.63 -19.11 15.86
C LEU A 51 8.37 -18.58 14.44
N ALA A 52 9.25 -17.70 13.98
CA ALA A 52 9.25 -17.23 12.60
C ALA A 52 9.64 -18.37 11.64
N ASP A 53 9.18 -18.30 10.39
CA ASP A 53 9.63 -19.20 9.33
C ASP A 53 11.09 -18.91 8.96
N GLU A 54 11.50 -17.64 9.01
CA GLU A 54 12.89 -17.20 8.80
C GLU A 54 13.24 -16.02 9.71
N GLU A 55 14.42 -16.08 10.34
CA GLU A 55 15.00 -14.98 11.11
C GLU A 55 16.23 -14.41 10.39
N HIS A 56 16.15 -13.15 9.97
CA HIS A 56 17.25 -12.46 9.30
C HIS A 56 18.21 -11.85 10.32
N PRO A 57 19.53 -11.88 10.07
CA PRO A 57 20.49 -11.26 10.97
C PRO A 57 20.28 -9.74 11.04
N PRO A 58 20.65 -9.10 12.17
CA PRO A 58 20.49 -7.67 12.34
C PRO A 58 21.38 -6.88 11.36
N VAL A 59 20.83 -5.78 10.83
CA VAL A 59 21.56 -4.84 9.96
C VAL A 59 21.54 -3.42 10.53
N GLY A 60 22.64 -2.69 10.36
CA GLY A 60 22.76 -1.27 10.68
C GLY A 60 22.95 -0.91 12.16
N GLN A 61 22.93 0.41 12.42
CA GLN A 61 22.91 1.02 13.75
C GLN A 61 21.80 2.10 13.75
N PRO A 62 20.76 1.98 14.58
CA PRO A 62 20.46 0.88 15.51
C PRO A 62 20.20 -0.45 14.77
N PRO A 63 20.42 -1.61 15.43
CA PRO A 63 20.28 -2.90 14.77
C PRO A 63 18.82 -3.22 14.46
N ILE A 64 18.51 -3.43 13.18
CA ILE A 64 17.19 -3.86 12.73
C ILE A 64 17.21 -5.35 12.39
N THR A 65 16.43 -6.15 13.13
CA THR A 65 16.20 -7.58 12.87
C THR A 65 14.88 -7.75 12.13
N ARG A 66 14.79 -8.66 11.16
CA ARG A 66 13.52 -9.03 10.50
C ARG A 66 13.18 -10.48 10.79
N TRP A 67 11.96 -10.73 11.21
CA TRP A 67 11.36 -12.07 11.27
C TRP A 67 10.28 -12.18 10.20
N ASP A 68 10.33 -13.25 9.42
CA ASP A 68 9.35 -13.54 8.38
C ASP A 68 8.42 -14.66 8.83
N TYR A 69 7.12 -14.40 8.77
CA TYR A 69 6.04 -15.36 8.94
C TYR A 69 5.35 -15.58 7.59
N ARG A 70 4.54 -16.64 7.49
CA ARG A 70 3.81 -17.06 6.28
C ARG A 70 3.13 -15.94 5.48
N THR A 71 2.58 -14.93 6.16
CA THR A 71 1.77 -13.87 5.52
C THR A 71 2.22 -12.45 5.84
N PHE A 72 3.21 -12.28 6.71
CA PHE A 72 3.71 -10.98 7.13
C PHE A 72 5.15 -11.05 7.64
N SER A 73 5.83 -9.91 7.66
CA SER A 73 7.14 -9.74 8.26
C SER A 73 7.07 -8.74 9.41
N VAL A 74 7.87 -8.97 10.45
CA VAL A 74 8.01 -8.09 11.61
C VAL A 74 9.43 -7.59 11.69
N TYR A 75 9.56 -6.28 11.88
CA TYR A 75 10.84 -5.60 12.01
C TYR A 75 11.01 -5.19 13.46
N PHE A 76 12.16 -5.51 14.03
CA PHE A 76 12.52 -5.17 15.40
C PHE A 76 13.73 -4.28 15.41
N GLU A 77 13.68 -3.22 16.21
CA GLU A 77 14.88 -2.53 16.67
C GLU A 77 15.20 -3.04 18.07
N TYR A 78 16.40 -3.59 18.24
CA TYR A 78 16.73 -4.40 19.43
C TYR A 78 15.69 -5.51 19.68
N ASP A 79 14.90 -5.36 20.75
CA ASP A 79 13.88 -6.32 21.16
C ASP A 79 12.44 -5.83 20.97
N HIS A 80 12.24 -4.69 20.31
CA HIS A 80 10.93 -4.05 20.17
C HIS A 80 10.53 -3.92 18.71
N VAL A 81 9.26 -4.22 18.42
CA VAL A 81 8.68 -4.06 17.09
C VAL A 81 8.73 -2.59 16.67
N VAL A 82 9.27 -2.32 15.49
CA VAL A 82 9.22 -1.00 14.84
C VAL A 82 8.23 -0.97 13.67
N ASN A 83 7.98 -2.11 13.02
CA ASN A 83 7.01 -2.21 11.94
C ASN A 83 6.54 -3.65 11.70
N SER A 84 5.31 -3.81 11.22
CA SER A 84 4.73 -5.09 10.78
C SER A 84 4.14 -4.91 9.38
N VAL A 85 4.58 -5.73 8.42
CA VAL A 85 4.25 -5.57 7.01
C VAL A 85 3.61 -6.84 6.48
N LEU A 86 2.38 -6.74 5.99
CA LEU A 86 1.73 -7.85 5.28
C LEU A 86 2.40 -8.08 3.93
N HIS A 87 2.59 -9.33 3.58
CA HIS A 87 3.06 -9.69 2.25
C HIS A 87 1.97 -9.37 1.23
N HIS A 88 2.30 -8.52 0.26
CA HIS A 88 1.38 -8.21 -0.82
C HIS A 88 1.16 -9.46 -1.68
N GLN A 89 -0.06 -9.95 -1.73
CA GLN A 89 -0.49 -10.89 -2.75
C GLN A 89 -1.01 -10.08 -3.95
N PRO A 90 -0.35 -10.13 -5.12
CA PRO A 90 -0.85 -9.48 -6.32
C PRO A 90 -2.21 -10.07 -6.69
N ARG A 91 -3.28 -9.34 -6.40
CA ARG A 91 -4.58 -9.59 -7.03
C ARG A 91 -4.54 -8.91 -8.37
N HIS A 92 -3.93 -9.55 -9.36
CA HIS A 92 -4.24 -9.19 -10.74
C HIS A 92 -5.67 -9.66 -11.01
N PRO A 93 -6.65 -8.77 -11.26
CA PRO A 93 -7.78 -9.20 -12.05
C PRO A 93 -7.20 -9.52 -13.43
N THR A 94 -7.32 -10.78 -13.88
CA THR A 94 -7.11 -11.13 -15.28
C THR A 94 -7.97 -10.17 -16.09
N LYS A 95 -7.35 -9.20 -16.77
CA LYS A 95 -8.05 -8.40 -17.77
C LYS A 95 -8.38 -9.36 -18.90
N GLU A 96 -9.58 -9.94 -18.88
CA GLU A 96 -10.25 -10.34 -20.11
C GLU A 96 -10.59 -9.03 -20.83
N GLN A 97 -9.64 -8.54 -21.64
CA GLN A 97 -9.87 -7.46 -22.58
C GLN A 97 -10.51 -8.05 -23.84
N PRO A 98 -11.71 -7.60 -24.25
CA PRO A 98 -12.29 -7.95 -25.55
C PRO A 98 -11.54 -7.27 -26.71
#